data_AF-A0A2N2BVT7-F1
#
_entry.id   AF-A0A2N2BVT7-F1
#
_cell.length_a   1.000
_cell.length_b   1.000
_cell.length_c   1.000
_cell.angle_alpha   90.00
_cell.angle_beta   90.00
_cell.angle_gamma   90.00
#
_symmetry.space_group_name_H-M   'P 1'
#
loop_
_entity.id
_entity.type
_entity.pdbx_description
1 polymer ?
#
loop_
_entity_poly.entity_id
_entity_poly.type
_entity_poly.pdbx_seq_one_letter_code
_entity_poly.pdbx_strand_id
1 'polypeptide(L)'
;MKLTKIRPRRWGVAVLVGGILVLGGCTAPATDKPTAASRTDKTGTAIISPAAAAAAQQALQFYHTVTLDETRAQVETTLGVAGEIQPDGQVGYRNPDSGYGVLITYTQDDTVFAKRLLSTALAPELAALNPFPVTDKQAYRMAAGMPFYEVQDVMGSDGIEISLSRPEPCSPKQVTGLGWFNPDGSYAVVYLNLPTGEVIRSEFVPGSQPD
;
A
#
# COMPACT_ATOMS: atom_id res chain seq x y z
N MET A 1 95.56 -34.45 -8.83
CA MET A 1 94.77 -33.96 -9.98
C MET A 1 94.05 -35.13 -10.61
N LYS A 2 92.85 -35.45 -10.14
CA LYS A 2 92.06 -36.61 -10.60
C LYS A 2 90.58 -36.23 -10.44
N LEU A 3 89.84 -36.05 -11.55
CA LEU A 3 89.11 -37.07 -12.31
C LEU A 3 87.87 -37.61 -11.59
N THR A 4 86.82 -37.73 -12.40
CA THR A 4 85.71 -38.71 -12.35
C THR A 4 84.53 -38.40 -11.41
N LYS A 5 83.32 -38.15 -11.95
CA LYS A 5 82.21 -39.12 -12.26
C LYS A 5 81.16 -39.05 -11.13
N ILE A 6 79.84 -39.29 -11.25
CA ILE A 6 79.01 -40.23 -12.02
C ILE A 6 77.53 -39.74 -11.88
N ARG A 7 76.69 -39.91 -12.92
CA ARG A 7 75.21 -40.03 -12.82
C ARG A 7 74.86 -41.53 -12.70
N PRO A 8 73.85 -41.93 -11.92
CA PRO A 8 72.62 -42.51 -12.49
C PRO A 8 71.40 -42.30 -11.54
N ARG A 9 70.17 -42.80 -11.71
CA ARG A 9 69.28 -43.26 -12.79
C ARG A 9 67.95 -43.59 -12.06
N ARG A 10 66.83 -43.15 -12.64
CA ARG A 10 65.45 -43.69 -12.67
C ARG A 10 65.02 -44.74 -11.60
N TRP A 11 63.75 -44.65 -11.18
CA TRP A 11 62.63 -45.63 -11.36
C TRP A 11 61.44 -45.09 -10.54
N GLY A 12 60.27 -44.84 -11.14
CA GLY A 12 59.15 -45.79 -11.24
C GLY A 12 58.01 -45.31 -10.32
N VAL A 13 57.03 -44.54 -10.82
CA VAL A 13 55.68 -44.94 -11.29
C VAL A 13 54.79 -45.60 -10.21
N ALA A 14 53.71 -44.88 -9.85
CA ALA A 14 52.38 -45.38 -9.49
C ALA A 14 51.38 -44.29 -9.96
N VAL A 15 50.65 -44.40 -11.09
CA VAL A 15 49.40 -45.16 -11.37
C VAL A 15 48.27 -44.77 -10.41
N LEU A 16 47.42 -43.81 -10.82
CA LEU A 16 46.02 -43.93 -11.35
C LEU A 16 45.02 -44.29 -10.21
N VAL A 17 43.79 -43.75 -10.06
CA VAL A 17 42.88 -42.89 -10.83
C VAL A 17 41.72 -42.48 -9.91
N GLY A 18 41.11 -41.32 -10.20
CA GLY A 18 39.71 -41.03 -9.89
C GLY A 18 39.56 -39.93 -8.84
N GLY A 19 38.94 -38.78 -9.10
CA GLY A 19 38.19 -38.30 -10.26
C GLY A 19 38.14 -36.78 -10.21
N ILE A 20 38.00 -36.20 -11.39
CA ILE A 20 38.01 -34.77 -11.66
C ILE A 20 36.63 -34.18 -11.34
N LEU A 21 36.59 -33.11 -10.55
CA LEU A 21 35.60 -32.04 -10.69
C LEU A 21 36.34 -30.70 -10.54
N VAL A 22 36.15 -29.87 -11.56
CA VAL A 22 36.95 -28.70 -11.91
C VAL A 22 36.34 -27.42 -11.33
N LEU A 23 37.21 -26.66 -10.65
CA LEU A 23 37.35 -25.20 -10.57
C LEU A 23 36.17 -24.28 -10.22
N GLY A 24 36.50 -23.31 -9.34
CA GLY A 24 35.80 -22.05 -9.09
C GLY A 24 35.38 -21.96 -7.61
N GLY A 25 36.05 -21.24 -6.72
CA GLY A 25 36.55 -19.88 -6.87
C GLY A 25 35.62 -18.94 -6.09
N CYS A 26 36.03 -18.58 -4.88
CA CYS A 26 35.28 -17.78 -3.91
C CYS A 26 34.92 -16.38 -4.43
N THR A 27 33.70 -15.92 -4.15
CA THR A 27 33.42 -14.60 -3.53
C THR A 27 31.94 -14.53 -3.17
N ALA A 28 31.64 -14.22 -1.91
CA ALA A 28 30.28 -14.02 -1.43
C ALA A 28 29.72 -12.71 -2.02
N PRO A 29 28.50 -12.68 -2.59
CA PRO A 29 27.82 -11.43 -2.87
C PRO A 29 27.24 -10.86 -1.57
N ALA A 30 27.32 -9.54 -1.48
CA ALA A 30 26.83 -8.72 -0.39
C ALA A 30 25.34 -8.98 -0.10
N THR A 31 24.99 -8.91 1.18
CA THR A 31 23.62 -8.98 1.67
C THR A 31 22.88 -7.70 1.27
N ASP A 32 22.22 -7.71 0.11
CA ASP A 32 21.22 -6.70 -0.22
C ASP A 32 19.98 -6.92 0.64
N LYS A 33 19.61 -5.89 1.42
CA LYS A 33 18.28 -5.79 2.03
C LYS A 33 17.24 -5.85 0.89
N PRO A 34 16.20 -6.68 0.98
CA PRO A 34 15.15 -6.69 -0.02
C PRO A 34 14.33 -5.40 0.11
N THR A 35 14.59 -4.44 -0.78
CA THR A 35 13.64 -3.39 -1.15
C THR A 35 12.42 -4.06 -1.76
N ALA A 36 11.24 -3.80 -1.22
CA ALA A 36 9.97 -4.29 -1.73
C ALA A 36 9.73 -3.75 -3.14
N ALA A 37 10.14 -4.53 -4.16
CA ALA A 37 9.85 -4.26 -5.55
C ALA A 37 8.73 -5.20 -6.01
N SER A 38 7.60 -4.64 -6.41
CA SER A 38 6.54 -5.39 -7.12
C SER A 38 7.14 -6.04 -8.36
N ARG A 39 6.98 -7.36 -8.48
CA ARG A 39 7.41 -8.14 -9.64
C ARG A 39 6.23 -8.32 -10.58
N THR A 40 6.34 -7.78 -11.78
CA THR A 40 5.33 -7.93 -12.84
C THR A 40 5.63 -9.19 -13.64
N ASP A 41 4.76 -10.20 -13.56
CA ASP A 41 4.76 -11.31 -14.52
C ASP A 41 3.99 -10.92 -15.79
N LYS A 42 4.37 -11.54 -16.91
CA LYS A 42 3.87 -11.26 -18.28
C LYS A 42 2.37 -11.56 -18.52
N THR A 43 1.58 -11.69 -17.46
CA THR A 43 0.13 -11.90 -17.49
C THR A 43 -0.66 -10.76 -16.84
N GLY A 44 -0.01 -9.65 -16.45
CA GLY A 44 -0.70 -8.44 -15.99
C GLY A 44 -1.37 -8.55 -14.62
N THR A 45 -1.15 -9.64 -13.88
CA THR A 45 -1.58 -9.76 -12.48
C THR A 45 -0.45 -9.26 -11.58
N ALA A 46 -0.62 -8.09 -10.97
CA ALA A 46 0.29 -7.64 -9.93
C ALA A 46 0.20 -8.59 -8.73
N ILE A 47 1.31 -9.24 -8.39
CA ILE A 47 1.37 -10.09 -7.19
C ILE A 47 1.66 -9.16 -6.00
N ILE A 48 0.63 -8.82 -5.23
CA ILE A 48 0.77 -8.09 -3.97
C ILE A 48 1.43 -9.04 -2.95
N SER A 49 2.53 -8.60 -2.34
CA SER A 49 3.20 -9.43 -1.34
C SER A 49 2.35 -9.51 -0.05
N PRO A 50 2.34 -10.66 0.67
CA PRO A 50 1.63 -10.76 1.95
C PRO A 50 2.07 -9.72 2.98
N ALA A 51 3.34 -9.30 2.96
CA ALA A 51 3.86 -8.27 3.85
C ALA A 51 3.25 -6.89 3.55
N ALA A 52 3.12 -6.52 2.27
CA ALA A 52 2.47 -5.28 1.86
C ALA A 52 0.99 -5.26 2.25
N ALA A 53 0.29 -6.39 2.04
CA ALA A 53 -1.11 -6.52 2.44
C ALA A 53 -1.28 -6.36 3.96
N ALA A 54 -0.42 -6.98 4.78
CA ALA A 54 -0.47 -6.85 6.23
C ALA A 54 -0.19 -5.41 6.71
N ALA A 55 0.80 -4.74 6.10
CA ALA A 55 1.13 -3.36 6.45
C ALA A 55 -0.03 -2.40 6.10
N ALA A 56 -0.68 -2.59 4.94
CA ALA A 56 -1.84 -1.81 4.56
C ALA A 56 -3.06 -2.07 5.48
N GLN A 57 -3.29 -3.33 5.87
CA GLN A 57 -4.33 -3.66 6.85
C GLN A 57 -4.10 -2.96 8.19
N GLN A 58 -2.86 -2.90 8.65
CA GLN A 58 -2.50 -2.19 9.86
C GLN A 58 -2.74 -0.67 9.72
N ALA A 59 -2.40 -0.08 8.57
CA ALA A 59 -2.69 1.32 8.27
C ALA A 59 -4.19 1.65 8.26
N LEU A 60 -5.03 0.72 7.79
CA LEU A 60 -6.48 0.87 7.73
C LEU A 60 -7.22 0.49 9.02
N GLN A 61 -6.52 -0.04 10.02
CA GLN A 61 -7.15 -0.61 11.22
C GLN A 61 -8.04 0.40 11.95
N PHE A 62 -7.54 1.63 12.20
CA PHE A 62 -8.32 2.68 12.87
C PHE A 62 -9.59 3.02 12.10
N TYR A 63 -9.48 3.13 10.77
CA TYR A 63 -10.62 3.40 9.90
C TYR A 63 -11.66 2.28 9.94
N HIS A 64 -11.24 1.01 9.96
CA HIS A 64 -12.14 -0.13 9.99
C HIS A 64 -12.78 -0.37 11.38
N THR A 65 -12.09 -0.01 12.46
CA THR A 65 -12.62 -0.16 13.83
C THR A 65 -13.83 0.73 14.08
N VAL A 66 -13.86 1.94 13.52
CA VAL A 66 -14.98 2.87 13.71
C VAL A 66 -16.16 2.43 12.86
N THR A 67 -17.33 2.31 13.48
CA THR A 67 -18.58 2.02 12.77
C THR A 67 -19.48 3.26 12.71
N LEU A 68 -20.35 3.32 11.69
CA LEU A 68 -21.37 4.37 11.62
C LEU A 68 -22.32 4.23 12.81
N ASP A 69 -22.96 5.33 13.22
CA ASP A 69 -23.90 5.40 14.34
C ASP A 69 -23.30 5.19 15.75
N GLU A 70 -22.01 4.86 15.89
CA GLU A 70 -21.32 4.92 17.18
C GLU A 70 -21.32 6.35 17.75
N THR A 71 -21.49 6.46 19.05
CA THR A 71 -21.30 7.73 19.76
C THR A 71 -19.81 8.09 19.83
N ARG A 72 -19.50 9.38 19.94
CA ARG A 72 -18.12 9.85 20.15
C ARG A 72 -17.42 9.13 21.31
N ALA A 73 -18.12 8.95 22.43
CA ALA A 73 -17.59 8.27 23.60
C ALA A 73 -17.24 6.79 23.33
N GLN A 74 -18.05 6.10 22.51
CA GLN A 74 -17.74 4.73 22.08
C GLN A 74 -16.51 4.68 21.16
N VAL A 75 -16.40 5.64 20.23
CA VAL A 75 -15.22 5.77 19.35
C VAL A 75 -13.96 5.97 20.19
N GLU A 76 -13.96 6.92 21.13
CA GLU A 76 -12.81 7.21 22.00
C GLU A 76 -12.44 6.02 22.89
N THR A 77 -13.44 5.31 23.43
CA THR A 77 -13.22 4.10 24.22
C THR A 77 -12.59 2.99 23.38
N THR A 78 -13.04 2.82 22.14
CA THR A 78 -12.59 1.74 21.26
C THR A 78 -11.21 2.03 20.67
N LEU A 79 -10.94 3.27 20.27
CA LEU A 79 -9.64 3.68 19.73
C LEU A 79 -8.59 3.95 20.81
N GLY A 80 -9.01 4.19 22.05
CA GLY A 80 -8.10 4.49 23.17
C GLY A 80 -7.38 5.83 23.04
N VAL A 81 -7.88 6.73 22.18
CA VAL A 81 -7.31 8.06 21.94
C VAL A 81 -8.42 9.11 21.91
N ALA A 82 -8.10 10.32 22.37
CA ALA A 82 -9.01 11.46 22.31
C ALA A 82 -9.06 12.04 20.89
N GLY A 83 -10.22 12.57 20.50
CA GLY A 83 -10.40 13.24 19.22
C GLY A 83 -9.89 14.69 19.22
N GLU A 84 -9.35 15.13 18.09
CA GLU A 84 -8.98 16.52 17.81
C GLU A 84 -10.02 17.17 16.89
N ILE A 85 -10.67 18.24 17.36
CA ILE A 85 -11.63 19.00 16.56
C ILE A 85 -10.86 19.84 15.54
N GLN A 86 -11.16 19.61 14.26
CA GLN A 86 -10.60 20.34 13.13
C GLN A 86 -11.35 21.65 12.89
N PRO A 87 -10.77 22.62 12.15
CA PRO A 87 -11.40 23.92 11.87
C PRO A 87 -12.76 23.83 11.14
N ASP A 88 -13.00 22.73 10.42
CA ASP A 88 -14.25 22.46 9.71
C ASP A 88 -15.30 21.73 10.56
N GLY A 89 -15.01 21.51 11.85
CA GLY A 89 -15.88 20.83 12.80
C GLY A 89 -15.82 19.31 12.76
N GLN A 90 -15.05 18.71 11.84
CA GLN A 90 -14.77 17.27 11.88
C GLN A 90 -13.84 16.94 13.04
N VAL A 91 -13.82 15.68 13.47
CA VAL A 91 -12.97 15.21 14.57
C VAL A 91 -11.98 14.17 14.07
N GLY A 92 -10.69 14.47 14.19
CA GLY A 92 -9.62 13.56 13.82
C GLY A 92 -9.17 12.71 14.99
N TYR A 93 -9.07 11.40 14.78
CA TYR A 93 -8.47 10.45 15.73
C TYR A 93 -7.22 9.87 15.08
N ARG A 94 -6.06 10.02 15.72
CA ARG A 94 -4.79 9.53 15.19
C ARG A 94 -4.19 8.47 16.10
N ASN A 95 -3.69 7.41 15.48
CA ASN A 95 -2.82 6.46 16.13
C ASN A 95 -1.44 7.10 16.33
N PRO A 96 -0.95 7.25 17.57
CA PRO A 96 0.34 7.89 17.84
C PRO A 96 1.54 7.11 17.29
N ASP A 97 1.40 5.79 17.10
CA ASP A 97 2.50 4.93 16.65
C ASP A 97 2.67 4.95 15.12
N SER A 98 1.56 5.01 14.38
CA SER A 98 1.57 4.90 12.92
C SER A 98 1.30 6.22 12.18
N GLY A 99 0.71 7.22 12.85
CA GLY A 99 0.28 8.48 12.26
C GLY A 99 -1.01 8.40 11.43
N TYR A 100 -1.44 7.18 11.08
CA TYR A 100 -2.75 6.92 10.45
C TYR A 100 -3.89 7.17 11.43
N GLY A 101 -5.07 7.42 10.90
CA GLY A 101 -6.22 7.75 11.70
C GLY A 101 -7.52 7.75 10.93
N VAL A 102 -8.53 8.36 11.55
CA VAL A 102 -9.85 8.53 10.97
C VAL A 102 -10.38 9.93 11.28
N LEU A 103 -10.88 10.61 10.26
CA LEU A 103 -11.59 11.87 10.36
C LEU A 103 -13.08 11.56 10.35
N ILE A 104 -13.79 12.05 11.36
CA ILE A 104 -15.20 11.76 11.57
C ILE A 104 -16.01 13.04 11.46
N THR A 105 -17.07 12.98 10.67
CA THR A 105 -18.20 13.92 10.76
C THR A 105 -19.24 13.32 11.70
N TYR A 106 -19.56 14.02 12.79
CA TYR A 106 -20.62 13.64 13.71
C TYR A 106 -21.96 14.27 13.32
N THR A 107 -23.04 13.64 13.73
CA THR A 107 -24.39 14.20 13.73
C THR A 107 -24.56 15.21 14.86
N GLN A 108 -25.72 15.88 14.90
CA GLN A 108 -26.13 16.70 16.04
C GLN A 108 -26.33 15.87 17.32
N ASP A 109 -26.63 14.57 17.19
CA ASP A 109 -26.81 13.62 18.29
C ASP A 109 -25.49 12.96 18.73
N ASP A 110 -24.35 13.50 18.27
CA ASP A 110 -22.99 13.03 18.58
C ASP A 110 -22.69 11.57 18.17
N THR A 111 -23.33 11.14 17.08
CA THR A 111 -23.10 9.83 16.44
C THR A 111 -22.35 9.94 15.12
N VAL A 112 -21.58 8.93 14.73
CA VAL A 112 -20.78 8.91 13.50
C VAL A 112 -21.70 8.98 12.27
N PHE A 113 -21.68 10.11 11.56
CA PHE A 113 -22.37 10.27 10.26
C PHE A 113 -21.51 9.80 9.09
N ALA A 114 -20.24 10.18 9.09
CA ALA A 114 -19.30 9.80 8.06
C ALA A 114 -17.90 9.65 8.64
N LYS A 115 -17.11 8.78 8.02
CA LYS A 115 -15.71 8.55 8.34
C LYS A 115 -14.86 8.64 7.08
N ARG A 116 -13.64 9.15 7.22
CA ARG A 116 -12.60 9.17 6.18
C ARG A 116 -11.26 8.78 6.78
N LEU A 117 -10.48 7.98 6.08
CA LEU A 117 -9.10 7.69 6.44
C LEU A 117 -8.30 8.99 6.54
N LEU A 118 -7.62 9.19 7.66
CA LEU A 118 -6.53 10.16 7.77
C LEU A 118 -5.23 9.41 7.50
N SER A 119 -4.69 9.55 6.28
CA SER A 119 -3.41 8.95 5.92
C SER A 119 -2.23 9.75 6.45
N THR A 120 -1.05 9.14 6.37
CA THR A 120 0.22 9.88 6.41
C THR A 120 0.51 10.52 5.04
N ALA A 121 1.50 11.41 4.97
CA ALA A 121 1.80 12.14 3.74
C ALA A 121 2.24 11.25 2.57
N LEU A 122 2.94 10.13 2.83
CA LEU A 122 3.47 9.25 1.79
C LEU A 122 2.69 7.94 1.64
N ALA A 123 2.07 7.45 2.72
CA ALA A 123 1.29 6.21 2.76
C ALA A 123 1.79 5.04 1.88
N PRO A 124 3.09 4.65 1.94
CA PRO A 124 3.68 3.69 1.01
C PRO A 124 3.06 2.29 1.11
N GLU A 125 2.51 1.92 2.27
CA GLU A 125 1.81 0.66 2.48
C GLU A 125 0.53 0.59 1.64
N LEU A 126 -0.19 1.70 1.52
CA LEU A 126 -1.39 1.78 0.69
C LEU A 126 -1.03 1.85 -0.80
N ALA A 127 0.05 2.56 -1.14
CA ALA A 127 0.55 2.60 -2.51
C ALA A 127 0.96 1.20 -3.03
N ALA A 128 1.48 0.34 -2.14
CA ALA A 128 1.86 -1.02 -2.49
C ALA A 128 0.67 -1.93 -2.86
N LEU A 129 -0.57 -1.53 -2.57
CA LEU A 129 -1.77 -2.25 -3.01
C LEU A 129 -2.17 -1.92 -4.44
N ASN A 130 -1.66 -0.82 -5.00
CA ASN A 130 -1.97 -0.42 -6.34
C ASN A 130 -1.04 -1.08 -7.36
N PRO A 131 -1.57 -1.74 -8.40
CA PRO A 131 -0.75 -2.39 -9.41
C PRO A 131 0.04 -1.38 -10.25
N PHE A 132 -0.50 -0.17 -10.42
CA PHE A 132 0.08 0.92 -11.19
C PHE A 132 -0.17 2.26 -10.49
N PRO A 133 0.75 3.23 -10.61
CA PRO A 133 0.49 4.59 -10.14
C PRO A 133 -0.71 5.22 -10.85
N VAL A 134 -1.58 5.87 -10.09
CA VAL A 134 -2.70 6.64 -10.62
C VAL A 134 -2.24 8.02 -11.08
N THR A 135 -2.87 8.53 -12.13
CA THR A 135 -2.60 9.87 -12.67
C THR A 135 -3.75 10.83 -12.42
N ASP A 136 -3.44 12.12 -12.40
CA ASP A 136 -4.43 13.21 -12.40
C ASP A 136 -5.42 13.08 -13.57
N LYS A 137 -4.92 12.72 -14.77
CA LYS A 137 -5.74 12.48 -15.97
C LYS A 137 -6.72 11.33 -15.79
N GLN A 138 -6.34 10.25 -15.10
CA GLN A 138 -7.27 9.16 -14.78
C GLN A 138 -8.36 9.65 -13.82
N ALA A 139 -7.97 10.33 -12.74
CA ALA A 139 -8.93 10.88 -11.78
C ALA A 139 -9.92 11.86 -12.43
N TYR A 140 -9.46 12.77 -13.29
CA TYR A 140 -10.31 13.75 -13.97
C TYR A 140 -11.22 13.16 -15.05
N ARG A 141 -11.01 11.91 -15.48
CA ARG A 141 -11.93 11.21 -16.38
C ARG A 141 -13.17 10.66 -15.67
N MET A 142 -13.17 10.61 -14.33
CA MET A 142 -14.27 10.06 -13.53
C MET A 142 -15.43 11.06 -13.50
N ALA A 143 -16.29 10.98 -14.50
CA ALA A 143 -17.45 11.85 -14.64
C ALA A 143 -18.61 11.37 -13.75
N ALA A 144 -19.41 12.32 -13.24
CA ALA A 144 -20.62 11.97 -12.50
C ALA A 144 -21.58 11.10 -13.34
N GLY A 145 -22.16 10.07 -12.72
CA GLY A 145 -22.99 9.07 -13.39
C GLY A 145 -22.22 7.92 -14.04
N MET A 146 -20.88 7.97 -14.09
CA MET A 146 -20.07 6.86 -14.58
C MET A 146 -20.28 5.62 -13.68
N PRO A 147 -20.58 4.45 -14.22
CA PRO A 147 -20.75 3.24 -13.42
C PRO A 147 -19.40 2.69 -12.96
N PHE A 148 -19.38 2.01 -11.81
CA PHE A 148 -18.14 1.52 -11.19
C PHE A 148 -17.29 0.62 -12.09
N TYR A 149 -17.87 -0.17 -12.99
CA TYR A 149 -17.07 -1.00 -13.90
C TYR A 149 -16.19 -0.16 -14.85
N GLU A 150 -16.64 1.03 -15.27
CA GLU A 150 -15.82 1.94 -16.08
C GLU A 150 -14.71 2.59 -15.25
N VAL A 151 -14.98 2.82 -13.96
CA VAL A 151 -13.94 3.26 -13.01
C VAL A 151 -12.86 2.20 -12.93
N GLN A 152 -13.23 0.92 -12.74
CA GLN A 152 -12.28 -0.20 -12.70
C GLN A 152 -11.45 -0.28 -13.98
N ASP A 153 -12.08 -0.11 -15.16
CA ASP A 153 -11.37 -0.13 -16.44
C ASP A 153 -10.35 1.01 -16.59
N VAL A 154 -10.66 2.22 -16.10
CA VAL A 154 -9.76 3.37 -16.20
C VAL A 154 -8.67 3.35 -15.12
N MET A 155 -9.01 2.91 -13.91
CA MET A 155 -8.12 2.94 -12.74
C MET A 155 -7.28 1.67 -12.62
N GLY A 156 -7.71 0.57 -13.24
CA GLY A 156 -7.00 -0.71 -13.27
C GLY A 156 -7.12 -1.54 -12.00
N SER A 157 -7.99 -1.16 -11.06
CA SER A 157 -8.31 -1.91 -9.84
C SER A 157 -9.60 -1.40 -9.19
N ASP A 158 -10.05 -2.10 -8.14
CA ASP A 158 -11.22 -1.72 -7.34
C ASP A 158 -10.97 -0.48 -6.45
N GLY A 159 -9.71 -0.10 -6.25
CA GLY A 159 -9.33 0.89 -5.24
C GLY A 159 -9.49 0.37 -3.81
N ILE A 160 -9.16 1.23 -2.85
CA ILE A 160 -9.23 0.94 -1.41
C ILE A 160 -10.36 1.78 -0.81
N GLU A 161 -11.30 1.20 -0.07
CA GLU A 161 -12.26 2.03 0.66
C GLU A 161 -11.56 2.90 1.71
N ILE A 162 -11.72 4.22 1.59
CA ILE A 162 -11.10 5.20 2.49
C ILE A 162 -12.12 6.22 3.03
N SER A 163 -13.39 6.11 2.66
CA SER A 163 -14.44 6.88 3.32
C SER A 163 -15.80 6.23 3.15
N LEU A 164 -16.66 6.40 4.14
CA LEU A 164 -18.04 5.91 4.13
C LEU A 164 -18.93 6.88 4.90
N SER A 165 -20.12 7.16 4.35
CA SER A 165 -21.17 7.91 5.05
C SER A 165 -22.37 7.02 5.37
N ARG A 166 -23.23 7.50 6.27
CA ARG A 166 -24.63 7.08 6.35
C ARG A 166 -25.39 7.57 5.11
N PRO A 167 -26.57 7.00 4.82
CA PRO A 167 -27.51 7.62 3.89
C PRO A 167 -27.83 9.05 4.31
N GLU A 168 -27.85 9.97 3.36
CA GLU A 168 -28.26 11.36 3.59
C GLU A 168 -29.73 11.41 4.04
N PRO A 169 -30.11 12.28 5.00
CA PRO A 169 -31.51 12.41 5.40
C PRO A 169 -32.41 12.70 4.19
N CYS A 170 -33.54 11.99 4.11
CA CYS A 170 -34.52 12.13 3.02
C CYS A 170 -34.00 11.76 1.62
N SER A 171 -32.88 11.04 1.53
CA SER A 171 -32.31 10.56 0.26
C SER A 171 -31.76 9.13 0.44
N PRO A 172 -31.90 8.25 -0.56
CA PRO A 172 -31.21 6.97 -0.50
C PRO A 172 -29.68 7.12 -0.66
N LYS A 173 -29.20 8.31 -1.03
CA LYS A 173 -27.79 8.57 -1.34
C LYS A 173 -26.90 8.26 -0.15
N GLN A 174 -25.99 7.32 -0.34
CA GLN A 174 -24.95 6.96 0.61
C GLN A 174 -23.61 7.02 -0.13
N VAL A 175 -22.59 7.64 0.45
CA VAL A 175 -21.32 7.88 -0.26
C VAL A 175 -20.25 6.96 0.27
N THR A 176 -19.57 6.26 -0.64
CA THR A 176 -18.28 5.61 -0.38
C THR A 176 -17.19 6.29 -1.19
N GLY A 177 -15.97 6.34 -0.67
CA GLY A 177 -14.81 6.88 -1.38
C GLY A 177 -13.75 5.80 -1.52
N LEU A 178 -13.33 5.56 -2.77
CA LEU A 178 -12.30 4.60 -3.14
C LEU A 178 -11.02 5.36 -3.46
N GLY A 179 -9.90 4.95 -2.85
CA GLY A 179 -8.61 5.60 -2.93
C GLY A 179 -7.60 4.80 -3.73
N TRP A 180 -6.80 5.51 -4.54
CA TRP A 180 -5.63 4.99 -5.22
C TRP A 180 -4.41 5.83 -4.83
N PHE A 181 -3.46 5.25 -4.10
CA PHE A 181 -2.26 5.90 -3.59
C PHE A 181 -1.03 5.65 -4.46
N ASN A 182 -0.15 6.63 -4.56
CA ASN A 182 1.12 6.56 -5.25
C ASN A 182 2.30 6.61 -4.25
N PRO A 183 3.47 6.06 -4.61
CA PRO A 183 4.65 6.10 -3.73
C PRO A 183 5.17 7.50 -3.41
N ASP A 184 4.84 8.50 -4.22
CA ASP A 184 5.21 9.91 -4.00
C ASP A 184 4.25 10.66 -3.06
N GLY A 185 3.27 9.95 -2.48
CA GLY A 185 2.24 10.52 -1.61
C GLY A 185 1.06 11.16 -2.34
N SER A 186 1.09 11.24 -3.67
CA SER A 186 -0.11 11.64 -4.42
C SER A 186 -1.15 10.53 -4.39
N TYR A 187 -2.42 10.89 -4.52
CA TYR A 187 -3.50 9.91 -4.58
C TYR A 187 -4.73 10.45 -5.30
N ALA A 188 -5.52 9.54 -5.86
CA ALA A 188 -6.86 9.84 -6.38
C ALA A 188 -7.92 9.29 -5.42
N VAL A 189 -9.05 9.98 -5.31
CA VAL A 189 -10.26 9.45 -4.67
C VAL A 189 -11.43 9.54 -5.63
N VAL A 190 -12.17 8.45 -5.78
CA VAL A 190 -13.44 8.41 -6.52
C VAL A 190 -14.56 8.17 -5.52
N TYR A 191 -15.52 9.09 -5.49
CA TYR A 191 -16.68 9.00 -4.61
C TYR A 191 -17.85 8.40 -5.39
N LEU A 192 -18.40 7.31 -4.89
CA LEU A 192 -19.54 6.62 -5.49
C LEU A 192 -20.79 6.81 -4.64
N ASN A 193 -21.94 6.86 -5.30
CA ASN A 193 -23.22 6.63 -4.68
C ASN A 193 -23.40 5.13 -4.46
N LEU A 194 -23.19 4.65 -3.23
CA LEU A 194 -23.14 3.23 -2.90
C LEU A 194 -24.36 2.42 -3.38
N PRO A 195 -25.61 2.91 -3.30
CA PRO A 195 -26.78 2.18 -3.80
C PRO A 195 -26.81 2.00 -5.32
N THR A 196 -26.25 2.94 -6.11
CA THR A 196 -26.28 2.86 -7.58
C THR A 196 -24.95 2.42 -8.18
N GLY A 197 -23.85 2.52 -7.43
CA GLY A 197 -22.50 2.26 -7.92
C GLY A 197 -22.01 3.31 -8.92
N GLU A 198 -22.61 4.49 -8.94
CA GLU A 198 -22.29 5.56 -9.89
C GLU A 198 -21.37 6.62 -9.25
N VAL A 199 -20.45 7.15 -10.03
CA VAL A 199 -19.58 8.25 -9.62
C VAL A 199 -20.40 9.49 -9.29
N ILE A 200 -20.10 10.10 -8.15
CA ILE A 200 -20.59 11.43 -7.75
C ILE A 200 -19.57 12.49 -8.15
N ARG A 201 -18.30 12.24 -7.83
CA ARG A 201 -17.16 13.11 -8.13
C ARG A 201 -15.86 12.34 -7.95
N SER A 202 -14.76 12.94 -8.38
CA SER A 202 -13.40 12.51 -8.06
C SER A 202 -12.52 13.69 -7.63
N GLU A 203 -11.40 13.36 -7.02
CA GLU A 203 -10.34 14.31 -6.70
C GLU A 203 -8.97 13.66 -6.95
N PHE A 204 -7.97 14.47 -7.28
CA PHE A 204 -6.56 14.09 -7.26
C PHE A 204 -5.83 15.03 -6.32
N VAL A 205 -5.14 14.45 -5.34
CA VAL A 205 -4.33 15.17 -4.37
C VAL A 205 -2.87 14.97 -4.76
N PRO A 206 -2.13 16.04 -5.12
CA PRO A 206 -0.72 15.92 -5.43
C PRO A 206 0.06 15.55 -4.17
N GLY A 207 1.15 14.80 -4.34
CA GLY A 207 2.05 14.47 -3.26
C GLY A 207 2.78 15.73 -2.79
N SER A 208 3.07 15.80 -1.49
CA SER A 208 3.94 16.85 -0.95
C SER A 208 5.33 16.65 -1.55
N GLN A 209 5.79 17.58 -2.41
CA GLN A 209 7.21 17.62 -2.71
C GLN A 209 7.95 17.88 -1.39
N PRO A 210 9.00 17.11 -1.05
CA PRO A 210 9.89 17.55 0.01
C PRO A 210 10.54 18.86 -0.46
N ASP A 211 10.34 19.92 0.33
CA ASP A 211 11.09 21.18 0.21
C ASP A 211 12.61 20.93 0.33
#